data_AF-A0A933X0H0-F1
#
_entry.id   AF-A0A933X0H0-F1
#
_cell.length_a   1.000
_cell.length_b   1.000
_cell.length_c   1.000
_cell.angle_alpha   90.00
_cell.angle_beta   90.00
_cell.angle_gamma   90.00
#
_symmetry.space_group_name_H-M   'P 1'
#
loop_
_entity.id
_entity.type
_entity.pdbx_description
1 polymer ?
#
loop_
_entity_poly.entity_id
_entity_poly.type
_entity_poly.pdbx_seq_one_letter_code
_entity_poly.pdbx_strand_id
1 'polypeptide(L)' 'MKSDFPLLKKRSKLVYFDSAATSQKPKAVIDAEAEWYETLNANTHRAVYDLAEKATEAYEAGRADVARF' A
#
# COMPACT_ATOMS: atom_id res chain seq x y z
N MET A 1 12.10 10.83 2.39
CA MET A 1 13.43 10.84 3.06
C MET A 1 13.51 9.68 4.05
N LYS A 2 14.68 9.28 4.60
CA LYS A 2 14.86 8.07 5.45
C LYS A 2 13.81 7.89 6.57
N SER A 3 13.25 8.99 7.08
CA SER A 3 12.16 9.07 8.06
C SER A 3 10.91 8.30 7.67
N ASP A 4 10.62 8.24 6.37
CA ASP A 4 9.36 7.71 5.84
C ASP A 4 9.40 6.20 5.74
N PHE A 5 10.57 5.57 5.93
CA PHE A 5 10.76 4.12 5.85
C PHE A 5 10.99 3.58 7.27
N PRO A 6 9.97 2.98 7.92
CA PRO A 6 10.06 2.58 9.31
C PRO A 6 11.23 1.65 9.61
N LEU A 7 11.57 0.74 8.67
CA LEU A 7 12.70 -0.18 8.83
C LEU A 7 14.05 0.56 8.88
N LEU A 8 14.26 1.52 7.97
CA LEU A 8 15.49 2.32 7.93
C LEU A 8 15.56 3.30 9.10
N LYS A 9 14.42 3.84 9.54
CA LYS A 9 14.32 4.69 10.74
C LYS A 9 14.68 3.91 12.01
N LYS A 10 14.13 2.69 12.19
CA LYS A 10 14.42 1.83 13.35
C LYS A 10 15.84 1.29 13.35
N ARG A 11 16.43 1.04 12.18
CA ARG A 11 17.82 0.57 12.01
C ARG A 11 18.70 1.67 11.44
N SER A 12 18.95 2.72 12.23
CA SER A 12 19.68 3.92 11.77
C SER A 12 21.06 3.64 11.17
N LYS A 13 21.75 2.59 11.63
CA LYS A 13 23.07 2.14 11.12
C LYS A 13 23.00 1.18 9.93
N LEU A 14 21.80 0.74 9.53
CA LEU A 14 21.65 -0.15 8.39
C LEU A 14 21.96 0.60 7.09
N VAL A 15 22.88 0.03 6.31
CA VAL A 15 23.15 0.42 4.92
C VAL A 15 22.58 -0.69 4.04
N TYR A 16 21.55 -0.36 3.26
CA TYR A 16 20.83 -1.31 2.43
C TYR A 16 21.01 -0.95 0.95
N PHE A 17 21.96 -1.62 0.29
CA PHE A 17 22.29 -1.40 -1.13
C PHE A 17 21.71 -2.45 -2.08
N ASP A 18 20.72 -3.21 -1.60
CA ASP A 18 20.05 -4.25 -2.39
C ASP A 18 18.64 -3.82 -2.86
N SER A 19 18.44 -2.51 -3.06
CA SER A 19 17.12 -1.96 -3.44
C SER A 19 16.67 -2.35 -4.85
N ALA A 20 17.61 -2.74 -5.71
CA ALA A 20 17.33 -3.25 -7.05
C ALA A 20 16.66 -4.63 -7.01
N ALA A 21 17.01 -5.48 -6.02
CA ALA A 21 16.33 -6.74 -5.80
C ALA A 21 15.02 -6.56 -5.02
N THR A 22 15.01 -5.72 -3.98
CA THR A 22 13.78 -5.42 -3.22
C THR A 22 13.86 -4.06 -2.55
N SER A 23 12.90 -3.18 -2.81
CA SER A 23 12.85 -1.88 -2.12
C SER A 23 12.11 -1.94 -0.79
N GLN A 24 12.65 -1.24 0.22
CA GLN A 24 11.97 -1.01 1.49
C GLN A 24 10.67 -0.24 1.28
N LYS A 25 9.66 -0.48 2.11
CA LYS A 25 8.34 0.15 1.95
C LYS A 25 8.25 1.43 2.79
N PRO A 26 7.80 2.56 2.21
CA PRO A 26 7.48 3.74 3.00
C PRO A 26 6.24 3.47 3.86
N LYS A 27 6.09 4.22 4.95
CA LYS A 27 4.98 4.10 5.90
C LYS A 27 3.63 4.27 5.23
N ALA A 28 3.51 5.19 4.27
CA ALA A 28 2.26 5.40 3.53
C ALA A 28 1.77 4.14 2.79
N VAL A 29 2.68 3.34 2.23
CA VAL A 29 2.31 2.07 1.55
C VAL A 29 1.84 1.03 2.57
N ILE A 30 2.53 0.93 3.71
CA ILE A 30 2.17 0.00 4.78
C ILE A 30 0.81 0.37 5.38
N ASP A 31 0.60 1.66 5.63
CA ASP A 31 -0.64 2.17 6.22
C ASP A 31 -1.82 1.96 5.26
N ALA A 32 -1.65 2.17 3.95
CA ALA A 32 -2.70 1.92 2.97
C ALA A 32 -3.11 0.43 2.90
N GLU A 33 -2.14 -0.49 2.97
CA GLU A 33 -2.43 -1.92 3.03
C GLU A 33 -3.13 -2.31 4.34
N ALA A 34 -2.66 -1.76 5.47
CA ALA A 34 -3.30 -1.99 6.76
C ALA A 34 -4.75 -1.46 6.77
N GLU A 35 -4.96 -0.22 6.32
CA GLU A 35 -6.28 0.40 6.22
C GLU A 35 -7.22 -0.42 5.34
N TRP A 36 -6.74 -0.95 4.21
CA TRP A 36 -7.53 -1.86 3.38
C TRP A 36 -8.02 -3.06 4.17
N TYR A 37 -7.13 -3.75 4.89
CA TYR A 37 -7.53 -4.93 5.65
C TYR A 37 -8.41 -4.62 6.86
N GLU A 38 -8.23 -3.44 7.46
CA GLU A 38 -9.01 -2.99 8.61
C GLU A 38 -10.41 -2.48 8.23
N THR A 39 -10.59 -1.95 7.01
CA THR A 39 -11.80 -1.19 6.65
C THR A 39 -12.48 -1.56 5.33
N LEU A 40 -11.76 -2.16 4.37
CA LEU A 40 -12.22 -2.40 2.99
C LEU A 40 -12.08 -3.86 2.53
N ASN A 41 -11.82 -4.80 3.44
CA ASN A 41 -11.52 -6.18 3.10
C ASN A 41 -12.76 -6.94 2.54
N ALA A 42 -13.01 -6.76 1.25
CA ALA A 42 -14.05 -7.44 0.49
C ALA A 42 -13.56 -7.76 -0.93
N ASN A 43 -14.28 -8.68 -1.58
CA ASN A 43 -14.01 -9.05 -2.96
C ASN A 43 -14.41 -7.90 -3.90
N THR A 44 -13.51 -7.52 -4.81
CA THR A 44 -13.72 -6.46 -5.82
C THR A 44 -14.51 -6.95 -7.05
N HIS A 45 -14.93 -8.22 -7.06
CA HIS A 45 -15.71 -8.80 -8.15
C HIS A 45 -17.22 -8.82 -7.85
N ARG A 46 -17.95 -7.95 -8.57
CA ARG A 46 -19.42 -8.01 -8.83
C ARG A 46 -20.30 -8.37 -7.62
N ALA A 47 -19.93 -7.88 -6.45
CA ALA A 47 -20.77 -7.95 -5.25
C ALA A 47 -21.54 -6.64 -5.10
N VAL A 48 -22.82 -6.73 -4.73
CA VAL A 48 -23.77 -5.60 -4.67
C VAL A 48 -24.03 -5.09 -3.25
N TYR A 49 -23.06 -5.28 -2.35
CA TYR A 49 -23.15 -4.77 -0.97
C TYR A 49 -22.10 -3.67 -0.73
N ASP A 50 -22.43 -2.73 0.16
CA ASP A 50 -21.70 -1.48 0.40
C ASP A 50 -20.17 -1.65 0.55
N LEU A 51 -19.73 -2.63 1.34
CA LEU A 51 -18.30 -2.88 1.55
C LEU A 51 -17.58 -3.31 0.26
N ALA A 52 -18.21 -4.13 -0.59
CA ALA A 52 -17.62 -4.56 -1.86
C ALA A 52 -17.57 -3.43 -2.89
N GLU A 53 -18.57 -2.54 -2.89
CA GLU A 53 -18.58 -1.36 -3.75
C GLU A 53 -17.40 -0.44 -3.41
N LYS A 54 -17.23 -0.11 -2.12
CA LYS A 54 -16.10 0.70 -1.63
C LYS A 54 -14.74 0.07 -1.90
N ALA A 55 -14.61 -1.24 -1.71
CA ALA A 55 -13.39 -1.97 -2.05
C ALA A 55 -13.08 -1.88 -3.55
N THR A 56 -14.10 -2.00 -4.40
CA THR A 56 -13.97 -1.91 -5.86
C THR A 56 -13.55 -0.50 -6.29
N GLU A 57 -14.17 0.54 -5.73
CA GLU A 57 -13.82 1.94 -6.01
C GLU A 57 -12.35 2.23 -5.65
N ALA A 58 -11.91 1.85 -4.46
CA ALA A 58 -10.53 2.05 -4.02
C ALA A 58 -9.52 1.28 -4.90
N TYR A 59 -9.87 0.05 -5.31
CA TYR A 59 -9.05 -0.74 -6.23
C TYR A 59 -8.93 -0.09 -7.61
N GLU A 60 -10.05 0.35 -8.20
CA GLU A 60 -10.05 1.01 -9.52
C GLU A 60 -9.34 2.37 -9.49
N ALA A 61 -9.42 3.11 -8.37
CA ALA A 61 -8.63 4.33 -8.18
C ALA A 61 -7.12 4.03 -8.25
N GLY A 62 -6.65 2.99 -7.54
CA GLY A 62 -5.26 2.54 -7.61
C GLY A 62 -4.86 2.10 -9.03
N ARG A 63 -5.77 1.42 -9.76
CA ARG A 63 -5.54 1.03 -11.16
C ARG A 63 -5.40 2.25 -12.07
N ALA A 64 -6.22 3.28 -11.87
CA ALA A 64 -6.15 4.53 -12.61
C ALA A 64 -4.86 5.31 -12.29
N ASP A 65 -4.38 5.28 -11.04
CA ASP A 65 -3.11 5.91 -10.65
C ASP A 65 -1.92 5.24 -11.35
N VAL A 66 -1.88 3.90 -11.36
CA VAL A 66 -0.84 3.14 -12.09
C VAL A 66 -0.87 3.45 -13.58
N ALA A 67 -2.07 3.62 -14.17
CA ALA A 67 -2.18 3.96 -15.58
C ALA A 67 -1.66 5.39 -15.93
N ARG A 68 -1.55 6.29 -14.94
CA ARG A 68 -1.05 7.67 -15.12
C ARG A 68 0.41 7.85 -14.73
N PHE A 69 1.01 6.88 -14.04
CA PHE A 69 2.40 6.92 -13.58
C PHE A 69 3.38 6.66 -14.72
#